data_AF-A0A811K318-F1
#
_entry.id   AF-A0A811K318-F1
#
_cell.length_a   1.000
_cell.length_b   1.000
_cell.length_c   1.000
_cell.angle_alpha   90.00
_cell.angle_beta   90.00
_cell.angle_gamma   90.00
#
_symmetry.space_group_name_H-M   'P 1'
#
loop_
_entity.id
_entity.type
_entity.pdbx_description
1 polymer ?
#
loop_
_entity_poly.entity_id
_entity_poly.type
_entity_poly.pdbx_seq_one_letter_code
_entity_poly.pdbx_strand_id
1 'polypeptide(L)'
;MGILPPNDPRQPPQFRRIEDAAHITYDDYTFEESDAEDDVVVIIERPVSESDSDSGHPNEFGDRNSRRKAKYTARKAVREARKSINLGQGDGINIKKNMGARKWRRLENARILASFTDASDICYDCSDLVPEHLSAFARILQDKECMKAWNEFIEKDEDEQNAYLADLENEIGLEDSFEHLSLDSDVMIDRDSRKHHPAYSTNLAFQQLDRRFRSALSKRHVPLDMIESLEAILRKTFVQDPATIWTDTCDSSFRRFYIHAVAQYLKLKSKSGPGRGRIKETQVFNSCSSFTPPDVKLASVIRSARNASRQIS
;
A
#
# COMPACT_ATOMS: atom_id res chain seq x y z
N MET A 1 -46.80 -8.68 -36.34
CA MET A 1 -45.63 -9.05 -37.16
C MET A 1 -44.75 -7.83 -37.30
N GLY A 2 -43.60 -7.84 -36.62
CA GLY A 2 -42.62 -6.75 -36.62
C GLY A 2 -41.44 -7.14 -35.75
N ILE A 3 -40.54 -7.95 -36.30
CA ILE A 3 -39.30 -8.40 -35.62
C ILE A 3 -38.29 -7.26 -35.73
N LEU A 4 -37.81 -6.75 -34.60
CA LEU A 4 -36.76 -5.73 -34.52
C LEU A 4 -35.37 -6.39 -34.62
N PRO A 5 -34.38 -5.71 -35.27
CA PRO A 5 -33.05 -6.26 -35.53
C PRO A 5 -32.13 -6.28 -34.28
N PRO A 6 -31.06 -7.11 -34.27
CA PRO A 6 -30.44 -7.61 -33.04
C PRO A 6 -29.31 -6.76 -32.45
N ASN A 7 -29.11 -5.52 -32.90
CA ASN A 7 -27.94 -4.71 -32.49
C ASN A 7 -28.36 -3.26 -32.15
N ASP A 8 -28.83 -3.05 -30.92
CA ASP A 8 -28.96 -1.72 -30.32
C ASP A 8 -27.75 -1.45 -29.40
N PRO A 9 -26.96 -0.38 -29.63
CA PRO A 9 -25.78 -0.03 -28.82
C PRO A 9 -26.09 0.42 -27.37
N ARG A 10 -27.34 0.30 -26.91
CA ARG A 10 -27.77 0.66 -25.55
C ARG A 10 -27.88 -0.52 -24.57
N GLN A 11 -27.54 -1.74 -24.99
CA GLN A 11 -27.48 -2.88 -24.06
C GLN A 11 -26.13 -2.94 -23.33
N PRO A 12 -26.11 -3.08 -21.99
CA PRO A 12 -24.87 -3.33 -21.25
C PRO A 12 -24.31 -4.72 -21.62
N PRO A 13 -22.97 -4.88 -21.68
CA PRO A 13 -22.37 -6.13 -22.11
C PRO A 13 -22.72 -7.27 -21.14
N GLN A 14 -23.25 -8.37 -21.67
CA GLN A 14 -23.46 -9.59 -20.90
C GLN A 14 -22.10 -10.19 -20.55
N PHE A 15 -21.77 -10.25 -19.27
CA PHE A 15 -20.59 -10.95 -18.77
C PHE A 15 -20.71 -12.43 -19.13
N ARG A 16 -19.86 -12.89 -20.07
CA ARG A 16 -19.67 -14.32 -20.30
C ARG A 16 -18.86 -14.89 -19.13
N ARG A 17 -19.38 -15.98 -18.56
CA ARG A 17 -18.70 -16.79 -17.55
C ARG A 17 -17.36 -17.28 -18.10
N ILE A 18 -16.30 -17.09 -17.32
CA ILE A 18 -14.96 -17.61 -17.59
C ILE A 18 -14.98 -19.10 -17.26
N GLU A 19 -15.58 -19.92 -18.10
CA GLU A 19 -15.52 -21.39 -17.97
C GLU A 19 -14.79 -22.04 -19.16
N ASP A 20 -14.44 -21.28 -20.19
CA ASP A 20 -13.72 -21.75 -21.40
C ASP A 20 -12.31 -21.12 -21.56
N ALA A 21 -11.65 -20.75 -20.46
CA ALA A 21 -10.26 -20.31 -20.53
C ALA A 21 -9.36 -21.53 -20.74
N ALA A 22 -8.98 -21.76 -22.00
CA ALA A 22 -7.88 -22.66 -22.34
C ALA A 22 -6.67 -22.37 -21.44
N HIS A 23 -6.01 -23.43 -21.01
CA HIS A 23 -4.94 -23.43 -20.02
C HIS A 23 -3.77 -22.53 -20.48
N ILE A 24 -3.78 -21.26 -20.09
CA ILE A 24 -2.67 -20.33 -20.38
C ILE A 24 -1.46 -20.80 -19.56
N THR A 25 -0.40 -21.21 -20.24
CA THR A 25 0.86 -21.64 -19.62
C THR A 25 1.91 -20.54 -19.71
N TYR A 26 2.95 -20.64 -18.88
CA TYR A 26 4.03 -19.64 -18.78
C TYR A 26 4.75 -19.41 -20.13
N ASP A 27 4.71 -20.38 -21.03
CA ASP A 27 5.28 -20.32 -22.38
C ASP A 27 4.52 -19.39 -23.35
N ASP A 28 3.32 -18.90 -23.00
CA ASP A 28 2.61 -17.89 -23.79
C ASP A 28 3.15 -16.45 -23.54
N TYR A 29 4.06 -16.30 -22.56
CA TYR A 29 4.66 -15.03 -22.17
C TYR A 29 6.15 -14.91 -22.51
N THR A 30 6.74 -15.87 -23.24
CA THR A 30 8.10 -15.70 -23.78
C THR A 30 8.10 -14.71 -24.94
N PHE A 31 8.55 -13.48 -24.65
CA PHE A 31 8.87 -12.48 -25.66
C PHE A 31 10.18 -12.89 -26.34
N GLU A 32 10.12 -13.30 -27.61
CA GLU A 32 11.31 -13.36 -28.44
C GLU A 32 11.80 -11.93 -28.69
N GLU A 33 12.90 -11.58 -28.03
CA GLU A 33 13.65 -10.34 -28.24
C GLU A 33 14.39 -10.47 -29.60
N SER A 34 13.68 -10.14 -30.67
CA SER A 34 14.25 -9.98 -32.01
C SER A 34 14.45 -8.49 -32.29
N ASP A 35 15.61 -7.98 -31.84
CA ASP A 35 16.18 -6.74 -32.36
C ASP A 35 16.74 -7.02 -33.77
N ALA A 36 15.87 -6.96 -34.77
CA ALA A 36 16.26 -6.87 -36.16
C ALA A 36 15.95 -5.46 -36.67
N GLU A 37 16.99 -4.64 -36.77
CA GLU A 37 16.99 -3.39 -37.51
C GLU A 37 16.79 -3.69 -39.00
N ASP A 38 15.53 -3.76 -39.46
CA ASP A 38 15.21 -3.77 -40.89
C ASP A 38 15.29 -2.35 -41.44
N ASP A 39 16.50 -1.93 -41.80
CA ASP A 39 16.77 -0.77 -42.64
C ASP A 39 16.25 -1.05 -44.07
N VAL A 40 14.98 -0.71 -44.32
CA VAL A 40 14.41 -0.76 -45.67
C VAL A 40 14.88 0.47 -46.45
N VAL A 41 16.09 0.40 -47.01
CA VAL A 41 16.57 1.34 -48.03
C VAL A 41 15.83 1.04 -49.34
N VAL A 42 14.78 1.82 -49.63
CA VAL A 42 14.11 1.78 -50.94
C VAL A 42 14.97 2.51 -51.96
N ILE A 43 15.84 1.78 -52.66
CA ILE A 43 16.55 2.28 -53.84
C ILE A 43 15.51 2.44 -54.96
N ILE A 44 15.19 3.68 -55.33
CA ILE A 44 14.36 3.98 -56.50
C ILE A 44 15.28 4.03 -57.72
N GLU A 45 15.47 2.88 -58.38
CA GLU A 45 16.08 2.87 -59.71
C GLU A 45 15.11 3.47 -60.72
N ARG A 46 15.50 4.62 -61.27
CA ARG A 46 14.91 5.24 -62.45
C ARG A 46 15.22 4.34 -63.66
N PRO A 47 14.25 3.81 -64.41
CA PRO A 47 14.58 3.08 -65.64
C PRO A 47 15.06 4.08 -66.70
N VAL A 48 16.33 3.90 -67.08
CA VAL A 48 16.98 4.51 -68.24
C VAL A 48 16.30 3.97 -69.50
N SER A 49 15.97 4.90 -70.41
CA SER A 49 15.49 4.61 -71.75
C SER A 49 16.66 4.29 -72.66
N GLU A 50 16.70 3.09 -73.24
CA GLU A 50 17.41 2.85 -74.50
C GLU A 50 16.85 1.62 -75.23
N SER A 51 16.87 1.72 -76.54
CA SER A 51 16.28 0.91 -77.59
C SER A 51 16.98 -0.43 -77.82
N ASP A 52 16.22 -1.49 -78.12
CA ASP A 52 16.40 -2.21 -79.38
C ASP A 52 15.30 -3.23 -79.70
N SER A 53 15.21 -3.50 -80.99
CA SER A 53 14.19 -4.18 -81.78
C SER A 53 14.08 -5.69 -81.53
N ASP A 54 12.86 -6.25 -81.36
CA ASP A 54 12.50 -7.54 -81.93
C ASP A 54 10.97 -7.74 -82.01
N SER A 55 10.58 -8.40 -83.10
CA SER A 55 9.24 -8.65 -83.61
C SER A 55 8.41 -9.63 -82.76
N GLY A 56 7.21 -9.19 -82.34
CA GLY A 56 6.25 -10.07 -81.68
C GLY A 56 4.92 -9.37 -81.36
N HIS A 57 3.85 -9.81 -82.00
CA HIS A 57 2.47 -9.35 -81.84
C HIS A 57 2.03 -9.22 -80.35
N PRO A 58 1.41 -8.10 -79.92
CA PRO A 58 1.15 -7.86 -78.49
C PRO A 58 -0.15 -8.51 -78.01
N ASN A 59 -0.07 -9.31 -76.95
CA ASN A 59 -1.25 -9.67 -76.15
C ASN A 59 -1.51 -8.56 -75.12
N GLU A 60 -2.12 -7.47 -75.60
CA GLU A 60 -2.13 -6.14 -74.96
C GLU A 60 -3.11 -5.95 -73.79
N PHE A 61 -3.79 -7.02 -73.34
CA PHE A 61 -4.84 -6.93 -72.31
C PHE A 61 -4.39 -7.37 -70.91
N GLY A 62 -3.40 -8.26 -70.78
CA GLY A 62 -2.90 -8.73 -69.48
C GLY A 62 -2.03 -7.69 -68.75
N ASP A 63 -1.22 -6.95 -69.50
CA ASP A 63 -0.20 -6.04 -68.95
C ASP A 63 -0.80 -4.74 -68.37
N ARG A 64 -1.91 -4.24 -68.96
CA ARG A 64 -2.59 -3.04 -68.44
C ARG A 64 -3.20 -3.27 -67.05
N ASN A 65 -3.71 -4.48 -66.80
CA ASN A 65 -4.33 -4.81 -65.52
C ASN A 65 -3.27 -5.08 -64.43
N SER A 66 -2.15 -5.70 -64.82
CA SER A 66 -0.98 -5.88 -63.94
C SER A 66 -0.34 -4.54 -63.55
N ARG A 67 -0.12 -3.64 -64.51
CA ARG A 67 0.39 -2.27 -64.26
C ARG A 67 -0.57 -1.44 -63.41
N ARG A 68 -1.90 -1.57 -63.60
CA ARG A 68 -2.89 -0.89 -62.76
C ARG A 68 -2.86 -1.41 -61.32
N LYS A 69 -2.75 -2.73 -61.12
CA LYS A 69 -2.60 -3.33 -59.79
C LYS A 69 -1.29 -2.89 -59.12
N ALA A 70 -0.16 -2.89 -59.83
CA ALA A 70 1.13 -2.43 -59.33
C ALA A 70 1.12 -0.94 -58.93
N LYS A 71 0.49 -0.08 -59.73
CA LYS A 71 0.32 1.34 -59.37
C LYS A 71 -0.57 1.53 -58.15
N TYR A 72 -1.61 0.70 -57.99
CA TYR A 72 -2.50 0.74 -56.82
C TYR A 72 -1.79 0.27 -55.55
N THR A 73 -1.04 -0.83 -55.61
CA THR A 73 -0.26 -1.34 -54.47
C THR A 73 0.86 -0.38 -54.08
N ALA A 74 1.57 0.21 -55.04
CA ALA A 74 2.59 1.23 -54.77
C ALA A 74 1.98 2.48 -54.09
N ARG A 75 0.82 2.97 -54.59
CA ARG A 75 0.11 4.09 -53.96
C ARG A 75 -0.39 3.75 -52.55
N LYS A 76 -0.82 2.50 -52.33
CA LYS A 76 -1.23 2.01 -51.00
C LYS A 76 -0.04 1.95 -50.05
N ALA A 77 1.11 1.44 -50.51
CA ALA A 77 2.35 1.38 -49.74
C ALA A 77 2.87 2.77 -49.37
N VAL A 78 2.88 3.72 -50.30
CA VAL A 78 3.28 5.13 -50.02
C VAL A 78 2.34 5.78 -49.00
N ARG A 79 1.02 5.48 -49.08
CA ARG A 79 0.06 6.00 -48.10
C ARG A 79 0.31 5.40 -46.71
N GLU A 80 0.56 4.10 -46.61
CA GLU A 80 0.88 3.45 -45.33
C GLU A 80 2.21 3.94 -44.76
N ALA A 81 3.25 4.08 -45.57
CA ALA A 81 4.54 4.63 -45.16
C ALA A 81 4.43 6.07 -44.62
N ARG A 82 3.54 6.89 -45.20
CA ARG A 82 3.27 8.25 -44.67
C ARG A 82 2.54 8.24 -43.31
N LYS A 83 1.80 7.19 -42.99
CA LYS A 83 1.12 7.04 -41.68
C LYS A 83 2.09 6.62 -40.58
N SER A 84 3.17 5.93 -40.93
CA SER A 84 4.19 5.44 -39.99
C SER A 84 5.36 6.41 -39.76
N ILE A 85 5.33 7.60 -40.36
CA ILE A 85 6.35 8.63 -40.08
C ILE A 85 6.26 9.02 -38.59
N ASN A 86 7.25 8.55 -37.82
CA ASN A 86 7.49 8.92 -36.44
C ASN A 86 7.90 10.40 -36.40
N LEU A 87 7.26 11.23 -35.58
CA LEU A 87 7.66 12.64 -35.38
C LEU A 87 8.66 12.82 -34.23
N GLY A 88 9.26 11.74 -33.76
CA GLY A 88 10.22 11.74 -32.66
C GLY A 88 9.75 10.98 -31.43
N GLN A 89 10.66 10.91 -30.46
CA GLN A 89 10.50 10.19 -29.19
C GLN A 89 10.30 11.24 -28.10
N GLY A 90 9.09 11.34 -27.56
CA GLY A 90 8.82 12.16 -26.38
C GLY A 90 8.73 11.23 -25.19
N ASP A 91 9.69 11.33 -24.27
CA ASP A 91 9.66 10.67 -22.96
C ASP A 91 9.36 9.15 -23.03
N GLY A 92 10.09 8.45 -23.92
CA GLY A 92 9.91 7.01 -24.16
C GLY A 92 8.71 6.62 -25.03
N ILE A 93 7.82 7.54 -25.40
CA ILE A 93 6.66 7.28 -26.26
C ILE A 93 6.95 7.67 -27.71
N ASN A 94 6.85 6.71 -28.62
CA ASN A 94 7.00 6.96 -30.05
C ASN A 94 5.76 7.72 -30.60
N ILE A 95 5.96 8.97 -31.02
CA ILE A 95 4.92 9.88 -31.47
C ILE A 95 4.69 9.66 -32.97
N LYS A 96 3.50 9.17 -33.34
CA LYS A 96 3.08 9.01 -34.75
C LYS A 96 2.04 10.08 -35.11
N LYS A 97 1.92 10.44 -36.40
CA LYS A 97 0.92 11.43 -36.85
C LYS A 97 -0.53 10.98 -36.60
N ASN A 98 -0.76 9.67 -36.61
CA ASN A 98 -2.10 9.08 -36.57
C ASN A 98 -2.39 8.39 -35.24
N MET A 99 -2.03 9.03 -34.13
CA MET A 99 -2.27 8.47 -32.81
C MET A 99 -3.74 8.63 -32.42
N GLY A 100 -4.32 7.62 -31.78
CA GLY A 100 -5.70 7.68 -31.30
C GLY A 100 -5.86 8.65 -30.13
N ALA A 101 -7.08 9.17 -29.92
CA ALA A 101 -7.38 10.18 -28.89
C ALA A 101 -6.93 9.79 -27.47
N ARG A 102 -7.03 8.50 -27.10
CA ARG A 102 -6.53 7.99 -25.81
C ARG A 102 -5.02 8.10 -25.70
N LYS A 103 -4.28 7.84 -26.78
CA LYS A 103 -2.81 7.87 -26.79
C LYS A 103 -2.30 9.31 -26.79
N TRP A 104 -2.99 10.24 -27.46
CA TRP A 104 -2.74 11.68 -27.33
C TRP A 104 -2.96 12.19 -25.91
N ARG A 105 -4.05 11.79 -25.24
CA ARG A 105 -4.26 12.14 -23.83
C ARG A 105 -3.16 11.63 -22.90
N ARG A 106 -2.62 10.42 -23.13
CA ARG A 106 -1.48 9.90 -22.37
C ARG A 106 -0.22 10.73 -22.57
N LEU A 107 0.08 11.09 -23.82
CA LEU A 107 1.25 11.90 -24.16
C LEU A 107 1.15 13.29 -23.53
N GLU A 108 -0.03 13.92 -23.60
CA GLU A 108 -0.27 15.23 -23.00
C GLU A 108 -0.15 15.18 -21.48
N ASN A 109 -0.76 14.17 -20.83
CA ASN A 109 -0.62 13.99 -19.38
C ASN A 109 0.83 13.78 -18.96
N ALA A 110 1.60 12.98 -19.70
CA ALA A 110 3.02 12.77 -19.42
C ALA A 110 3.80 14.10 -19.55
N ARG A 111 3.51 14.89 -20.60
CA ARG A 111 4.13 16.20 -20.80
C ARG A 111 3.82 17.19 -19.67
N ILE A 112 2.57 17.20 -19.18
CA ILE A 112 2.16 18.03 -18.05
C ILE A 112 2.88 17.59 -16.77
N LEU A 113 2.93 16.27 -16.50
CA LEU A 113 3.61 15.74 -15.32
C LEU A 113 5.10 16.08 -15.33
N ALA A 114 5.77 15.92 -16.48
CA ALA A 114 7.18 16.29 -16.65
C ALA A 114 7.42 17.80 -16.50
N SER A 115 6.42 18.65 -16.75
CA SER A 115 6.54 20.10 -16.55
C SER A 115 6.51 20.53 -15.08
N PHE A 116 6.06 19.66 -14.18
CA PHE A 116 6.07 19.93 -12.74
C PHE A 116 7.38 19.52 -12.05
N THR A 117 8.29 18.87 -12.78
CA THR A 117 9.53 18.32 -12.22
C THR A 117 10.72 18.98 -12.90
N ASP A 118 11.49 19.77 -12.16
CA ASP A 118 12.79 20.24 -12.63
C ASP A 118 13.87 19.19 -12.36
N ALA A 119 14.89 19.13 -13.22
CA ALA A 119 15.99 18.17 -13.06
C ALA A 119 16.80 18.39 -11.77
N SER A 120 16.70 19.57 -11.16
CA SER A 120 17.31 19.92 -9.87
C SER A 120 16.54 19.36 -8.66
N ASP A 121 15.27 18.99 -8.83
CA ASP A 121 14.41 18.52 -7.73
C ASP A 121 14.51 17.00 -7.54
N ILE A 122 15.20 16.31 -8.45
CA ILE A 122 15.40 14.86 -8.40
C ILE A 122 16.57 14.57 -7.47
N CYS A 123 16.26 14.10 -6.26
CA CYS A 123 17.25 13.66 -5.29
C CYS A 123 17.70 12.22 -5.62
N TYR A 124 18.90 12.05 -6.19
CA TYR A 124 19.39 10.73 -6.61
C TYR A 124 19.95 9.85 -5.48
N ASP A 125 20.22 10.46 -4.33
CA ASP A 125 20.76 9.81 -3.13
C ASP A 125 19.67 9.42 -2.11
N CYS A 126 18.39 9.54 -2.49
CA CYS A 126 17.23 9.25 -1.64
C CYS A 126 17.17 10.09 -0.35
N SER A 127 17.90 11.21 -0.27
CA SER A 127 17.94 12.07 0.91
C SER A 127 16.58 12.74 1.20
N ASP A 128 15.76 12.91 0.17
CA ASP A 128 14.36 13.36 0.27
C ASP A 128 13.40 12.29 0.82
N LEU A 129 13.75 11.01 0.70
CA LEU A 129 12.98 9.88 1.22
C LEU A 129 13.28 9.60 2.69
N VAL A 130 14.39 10.11 3.22
CA VAL A 130 14.78 9.95 4.62
C VAL A 130 14.38 11.22 5.37
N PRO A 131 13.39 11.15 6.29
CA PRO A 131 13.12 12.28 7.17
C PRO A 131 14.41 12.65 7.90
N GLU A 132 14.73 13.94 7.99
CA GLU A 132 15.90 14.44 8.72
C GLU A 132 15.71 14.17 10.22
N HIS A 133 16.01 12.94 10.65
CA HIS A 133 15.79 12.48 12.01
C HIS A 133 17.06 12.71 12.82
N LEU A 134 17.15 13.89 13.42
CA LEU A 134 18.11 14.09 14.51
C LEU A 134 17.74 13.13 15.64
N SER A 135 18.66 12.22 15.99
CA SER A 135 18.55 11.37 17.18
C SER A 135 18.22 12.22 18.40
N ALA A 136 17.46 11.67 19.36
CA ALA A 136 17.13 12.37 20.60
C ALA A 136 18.41 12.89 21.30
N PHE A 137 19.49 12.10 21.28
CA PHE A 137 20.80 12.52 21.77
C PHE A 137 21.39 13.67 20.96
N ALA A 138 21.31 13.63 19.62
CA ALA A 138 21.80 14.71 18.77
C ALA A 138 21.04 16.02 19.03
N ARG A 139 19.73 15.95 19.30
CA ARG A 139 18.90 17.10 19.66
C ARG A 139 19.27 17.67 21.04
N ILE A 140 19.47 16.81 22.03
CA ILE A 140 19.94 17.20 23.38
C ILE A 140 21.32 17.85 23.31
N LEU A 141 22.23 17.30 22.49
CA LEU A 141 23.60 17.81 22.33
C LEU A 141 23.67 19.15 21.57
N GLN A 142 22.67 19.45 20.74
CA GLN A 142 22.57 20.74 20.05
C GLN A 142 21.99 21.84 20.95
N ASP A 143 21.15 21.48 21.91
CA ASP A 143 20.56 22.43 22.84
C ASP A 143 21.50 22.71 24.01
N LYS A 144 21.94 23.97 24.11
CA LYS A 144 22.85 24.44 25.16
C LYS A 144 22.22 24.32 26.55
N GLU A 145 20.89 24.45 26.66
CA GLU A 145 20.19 24.35 27.94
C GLU A 145 20.07 22.89 28.38
N CYS A 146 19.73 21.98 27.46
CA CYS A 146 19.72 20.54 27.75
C CYS A 146 21.12 20.02 28.09
N MET A 147 22.16 20.48 27.39
CA MET A 147 23.55 20.14 27.72
C MET A 147 23.99 20.65 29.08
N LYS A 148 23.52 21.84 29.47
CA LYS A 148 23.81 22.38 30.80
C LYS A 148 23.13 21.54 31.89
N ALA A 149 21.86 21.16 31.71
CA ALA A 149 21.15 20.29 32.64
C ALA A 149 21.80 18.89 32.71
N TRP A 150 22.27 18.36 31.59
CA TRP A 150 23.00 17.08 31.55
C TRP A 150 24.32 17.13 32.33
N ASN A 151 25.11 18.19 32.13
CA ASN A 151 26.37 18.36 32.86
C ASN A 151 26.12 18.57 34.35
N GLU A 152 25.11 19.37 34.72
CA GLU A 152 24.71 19.57 36.12
C GLU A 152 24.23 18.26 36.78
N PHE A 153 23.59 17.37 36.03
CA PHE A 153 23.20 16.06 36.53
C PHE A 153 24.42 15.14 36.75
N ILE A 154 25.36 15.10 35.80
CA ILE A 154 26.51 14.20 35.87
C ILE A 154 27.53 14.62 36.94
N GLU A 155 27.54 15.90 37.30
CA GLU A 155 28.41 16.46 38.36
C GLU A 155 27.89 16.19 39.79
N LYS A 156 26.65 15.69 39.95
CA LYS A 156 26.07 15.35 41.27
C LYS A 156 26.57 14.00 41.79
N ASP A 157 26.51 13.80 43.10
CA ASP A 157 26.83 12.52 43.75
C ASP A 157 25.76 11.45 43.44
N GLU A 158 26.14 10.17 43.52
CA GLU A 158 25.28 9.04 43.13
C GLU A 158 23.94 9.00 43.92
N ASP A 159 23.97 9.30 45.22
CA ASP A 159 22.77 9.38 46.06
C ASP A 159 21.84 10.54 45.64
N GLU A 160 22.41 11.66 45.20
CA GLU A 160 21.66 12.82 44.73
C GLU A 160 21.08 12.60 43.32
N GLN A 161 21.83 11.91 42.45
CA GLN A 161 21.33 11.48 41.15
C GLN A 161 20.14 10.53 41.30
N ASN A 162 20.25 9.56 42.20
CA ASN A 162 19.17 8.61 42.47
C ASN A 162 17.93 9.29 43.07
N ALA A 163 18.10 10.24 43.99
CA ALA A 163 17.00 11.05 44.51
C ALA A 163 16.33 11.88 43.41
N TYR A 164 17.12 12.53 42.55
CA TYR A 164 16.63 13.32 41.43
C TYR A 164 15.84 12.47 40.42
N LEU A 165 16.31 11.26 40.10
CA LEU A 165 15.61 10.33 39.22
C LEU A 165 14.30 9.82 39.84
N ALA A 166 14.30 9.53 41.15
CA ALA A 166 13.11 9.07 41.87
C ALA A 166 12.04 10.17 41.96
N ASP A 167 12.43 11.42 42.21
CA ASP A 167 11.51 12.55 42.23
C ASP A 167 10.90 12.79 40.84
N LEU A 168 11.71 12.66 39.78
CA LEU A 168 11.24 12.79 38.40
C LEU A 168 10.27 11.65 38.00
N GLU A 169 10.54 10.42 38.45
CA GLU A 169 9.65 9.26 38.24
C GLU A 169 8.28 9.47 38.90
N ASN A 170 8.28 10.07 40.11
CA ASN A 170 7.08 10.40 40.86
C ASN A 170 6.30 11.59 40.26
N GLU A 171 6.98 12.62 39.74
CA GLU A 171 6.36 13.82 39.18
C GLU A 171 5.77 13.57 37.78
N ILE A 172 6.46 12.77 36.95
CA ILE A 172 6.03 12.51 35.56
C ILE A 172 5.04 11.33 35.47
N GLY A 173 4.90 10.52 36.53
CA GLY A 173 4.05 9.33 36.48
C GLY A 173 4.53 8.35 35.40
N LEU A 174 5.84 8.09 35.39
CA LEU A 174 6.58 7.49 34.27
C LEU A 174 6.26 6.01 33.98
N GLU A 175 5.43 5.35 34.80
CA GLU A 175 4.88 4.02 34.47
C GLU A 175 4.13 4.02 33.12
N ASP A 176 3.54 5.14 32.71
CA ASP A 176 2.78 5.26 31.45
C ASP A 176 3.61 5.84 30.28
N SER A 177 4.75 6.49 30.55
CA SER A 177 5.55 7.19 29.52
C SER A 177 6.73 6.37 28.99
N PHE A 178 7.26 5.42 29.77
CA PHE A 178 8.36 4.56 29.31
C PHE A 178 7.91 3.55 28.23
N GLU A 179 6.66 3.07 28.26
CA GLU A 179 6.10 2.27 27.16
C GLU A 179 5.95 3.07 25.86
N HIS A 180 5.83 4.39 25.93
CA HIS A 180 5.67 5.27 24.76
C HIS A 180 7.00 5.76 24.16
N LEU A 181 8.11 5.59 24.86
CA LEU A 181 9.47 5.88 24.37
C LEU A 181 10.17 4.65 23.77
N SER A 182 9.39 3.65 23.34
CA SER A 182 9.90 2.62 22.44
C SER A 182 10.61 3.30 21.27
N LEU A 183 11.93 3.13 21.23
CA LEU A 183 12.94 3.76 20.38
C LEU A 183 12.82 3.35 18.89
N ASP A 184 11.59 3.22 18.40
CA ASP A 184 11.21 2.65 17.11
C ASP A 184 10.00 3.39 16.50
N SER A 185 9.73 4.62 16.94
CA SER A 185 8.62 5.43 16.45
C SER A 185 9.05 6.38 15.33
N ASP A 186 9.36 5.81 14.16
CA ASP A 186 9.30 6.50 12.87
C ASP A 186 7.84 6.64 12.37
N VAL A 187 6.91 6.85 13.30
CA VAL A 187 5.54 7.22 12.99
C VAL A 187 5.33 8.58 13.62
N MET A 188 5.48 9.62 12.81
CA MET A 188 4.86 10.91 13.06
C MET A 188 3.37 10.65 13.32
N ILE A 189 2.99 10.54 14.60
CA ILE A 189 1.59 10.57 15.00
C ILE A 189 1.13 12.00 14.72
N ASP A 190 0.69 12.21 13.49
CA ASP A 190 -0.05 13.37 13.03
C ASP A 190 -1.09 13.73 14.11
N ARG A 191 -0.81 14.80 14.87
CA ARG A 191 -1.67 15.33 15.92
C ARG A 191 -2.81 16.14 15.28
N ASP A 192 -3.58 15.50 14.41
CA ASP A 192 -4.85 16.04 13.95
C ASP A 192 -5.84 16.03 15.12
N SER A 193 -6.07 17.21 15.70
CA SER A 193 -7.00 17.45 16.81
C SER A 193 -8.45 17.10 16.47
N ARG A 194 -8.77 16.81 15.21
CA ARG A 194 -10.06 16.23 14.78
C ARG A 194 -10.27 14.77 15.20
N LYS A 195 -9.22 14.06 15.63
CA LYS A 195 -9.28 12.64 16.09
C LYS A 195 -9.98 12.44 17.45
N HIS A 196 -10.34 13.51 18.15
CA HIS A 196 -11.08 13.45 19.42
C HIS A 196 -12.60 13.37 19.26
N HIS A 197 -13.11 13.26 18.03
CA HIS A 197 -14.54 13.04 17.79
C HIS A 197 -14.98 11.68 18.40
N PRO A 198 -16.11 11.59 19.10
CA PRO A 198 -16.57 10.35 19.74
C PRO A 198 -16.73 9.16 18.77
N ALA A 199 -16.97 9.42 17.48
CA ALA A 199 -16.98 8.39 16.44
C ALA A 199 -15.58 7.82 16.09
N TYR A 200 -14.49 8.52 16.43
CA TYR A 200 -13.10 8.05 16.31
C TYR A 200 -12.61 7.30 17.56
N SER A 201 -13.27 7.52 18.72
CA SER A 201 -12.94 6.94 20.03
C SER A 201 -12.82 5.41 20.02
N THR A 202 -13.60 4.74 19.18
CA THR A 202 -13.66 3.26 19.12
C THR A 202 -12.49 2.67 18.32
N ASN A 203 -12.10 3.31 17.22
CA ASN A 203 -10.89 2.93 16.47
C ASN A 203 -9.61 3.26 17.24
N LEU A 204 -9.64 4.31 18.08
CA LEU A 204 -8.53 4.65 18.98
C LEU A 204 -8.25 3.54 20.00
N ALA A 205 -9.28 2.92 20.59
CA ALA A 205 -9.07 1.81 21.54
C ALA A 205 -8.36 0.60 20.89
N PHE A 206 -8.64 0.32 19.61
CA PHE A 206 -7.90 -0.71 18.87
C PHE A 206 -6.49 -0.27 18.49
N GLN A 207 -6.27 1.02 18.19
CA GLN A 207 -4.95 1.58 17.92
C GLN A 207 -4.05 1.62 19.15
N GLN A 208 -4.63 1.78 20.35
CA GLN A 208 -3.94 1.74 21.64
C GLN A 208 -3.39 0.36 22.02
N LEU A 209 -3.86 -0.71 21.35
CA LEU A 209 -3.30 -2.05 21.55
C LEU A 209 -1.85 -2.12 21.08
N ASP A 210 -1.03 -2.93 21.78
CA ASP A 210 0.32 -3.23 21.33
C ASP A 210 0.33 -3.71 19.87
N ARG A 211 1.39 -3.36 19.15
CA ARG A 211 1.60 -3.79 17.76
C ARG A 211 1.46 -5.31 17.59
N ARG A 212 1.92 -6.10 18.56
CA ARG A 212 1.80 -7.57 18.55
C ARG A 212 0.34 -8.04 18.58
N PHE A 213 -0.51 -7.41 19.39
CA PHE A 213 -1.93 -7.75 19.48
C PHE A 213 -2.65 -7.31 18.22
N ARG A 214 -2.43 -6.07 17.75
CA ARG A 214 -3.00 -5.59 16.48
C ARG A 214 -2.65 -6.49 15.31
N SER A 215 -1.38 -6.88 15.19
CA SER A 215 -0.90 -7.79 14.14
C SER A 215 -1.59 -9.16 14.21
N ALA A 216 -1.70 -9.75 15.40
CA ALA A 216 -2.37 -11.04 15.58
C ALA A 216 -3.88 -10.96 15.30
N LEU A 217 -4.56 -9.92 15.79
CA LEU A 217 -6.00 -9.70 15.64
C LEU A 217 -6.40 -9.30 14.22
N SER A 218 -5.48 -8.79 13.42
CA SER A 218 -5.70 -8.46 12.00
C SER A 218 -5.58 -9.67 11.07
N LYS A 219 -5.14 -10.84 11.58
CA LYS A 219 -5.00 -12.07 10.76
C LYS A 219 -6.36 -12.65 10.37
N ARG A 220 -6.36 -13.45 9.29
CA ARG A 220 -7.56 -14.12 8.78
C ARG A 220 -8.13 -15.15 9.77
N HIS A 221 -7.29 -15.83 10.55
CA HIS A 221 -7.73 -16.87 11.47
C HIS A 221 -7.54 -16.42 12.92
N VAL A 222 -8.55 -15.74 13.45
CA VAL A 222 -8.60 -15.23 14.83
C VAL A 222 -9.77 -15.92 15.54
N PRO A 223 -9.57 -16.49 16.75
CA PRO A 223 -10.63 -17.17 17.50
C PRO A 223 -11.59 -16.15 18.11
N LEU A 224 -12.49 -15.59 17.28
CA LEU A 224 -13.41 -14.53 17.68
C LEU A 224 -14.29 -14.95 18.87
N ASP A 225 -14.79 -16.18 18.89
CA ASP A 225 -15.66 -16.68 19.97
C ASP A 225 -14.95 -16.71 21.34
N MET A 226 -13.64 -17.04 21.33
CA MET A 226 -12.81 -17.01 22.53
C MET A 226 -12.60 -15.55 22.99
N ILE A 227 -12.35 -14.63 22.06
CA ILE A 227 -12.16 -13.21 22.38
C ILE A 227 -13.46 -12.62 22.94
N GLU A 228 -14.60 -12.94 22.33
CA GLU A 228 -15.92 -12.46 22.79
C GLU A 228 -16.28 -12.98 24.17
N SER A 229 -16.02 -14.26 24.45
CA SER A 229 -16.28 -14.82 25.77
C SER A 229 -15.37 -14.22 26.84
N LEU A 230 -14.07 -14.05 26.55
CA LEU A 230 -13.13 -13.37 27.46
C LEU A 230 -13.54 -11.92 27.72
N GLU A 231 -13.87 -11.16 26.68
CA GLU A 231 -14.30 -9.77 26.82
C GLU A 231 -15.60 -9.66 27.62
N ALA A 232 -16.57 -10.55 27.39
CA ALA A 232 -17.82 -10.57 28.14
C ALA A 232 -17.60 -10.87 29.63
N ILE A 233 -16.72 -11.82 29.94
CA ILE A 233 -16.37 -12.15 31.33
C ILE A 233 -15.73 -10.95 32.02
N LEU A 234 -14.69 -10.36 31.43
CA LEU A 234 -13.97 -9.24 32.03
C LEU A 234 -14.86 -7.99 32.17
N ARG A 235 -15.66 -7.65 31.15
CA ARG A 235 -16.61 -6.55 31.26
C ARG A 235 -17.60 -6.78 32.41
N LYS A 236 -18.16 -7.99 32.53
CA LYS A 236 -19.12 -8.30 33.59
C LYS A 236 -18.49 -8.19 34.98
N THR A 237 -17.27 -8.73 35.17
CA THR A 237 -16.60 -8.72 36.48
C THR A 237 -16.25 -7.31 36.92
N PHE A 238 -15.63 -6.51 36.05
CA PHE A 238 -15.15 -5.17 36.42
C PHE A 238 -16.25 -4.11 36.43
N VAL A 239 -17.38 -4.32 35.74
CA VAL A 239 -18.59 -3.48 35.91
C VAL A 239 -19.24 -3.75 37.27
N GLN A 240 -19.24 -5.00 37.74
CA GLN A 240 -19.82 -5.35 39.03
C GLN A 240 -18.94 -4.89 40.19
N ASP A 241 -17.63 -5.10 40.08
CA ASP A 241 -16.64 -4.64 41.05
C ASP A 241 -15.32 -4.25 40.36
N PRO A 242 -15.03 -2.93 40.25
CA PRO A 242 -13.79 -2.45 39.67
C PRO A 242 -12.52 -2.86 40.41
N ALA A 243 -12.61 -3.19 41.71
CA ALA A 243 -11.45 -3.54 42.53
C ALA A 243 -11.14 -5.05 42.54
N THR A 244 -11.98 -5.87 41.91
CA THR A 244 -11.77 -7.32 41.82
C THR A 244 -10.54 -7.67 40.98
N ILE A 245 -9.80 -8.71 41.39
CA ILE A 245 -8.76 -9.33 40.57
C ILE A 245 -9.38 -10.54 39.89
N TRP A 246 -9.39 -10.54 38.55
CA TRP A 246 -9.82 -11.71 37.78
C TRP A 246 -8.62 -12.60 37.50
N THR A 247 -8.75 -13.88 37.84
CA THR A 247 -7.68 -14.87 37.70
C THR A 247 -8.11 -16.01 36.79
N ASP A 248 -7.21 -16.41 35.89
CA ASP A 248 -7.39 -17.55 35.01
C ASP A 248 -6.15 -18.45 34.97
N THR A 249 -6.38 -19.73 35.24
CA THR A 249 -5.35 -20.76 35.16
C THR A 249 -5.42 -21.44 33.80
N CYS A 250 -4.47 -21.16 32.92
CA CYS A 250 -4.39 -21.84 31.63
C CYS A 250 -2.96 -22.22 31.23
N ASP A 251 -2.83 -23.41 30.67
CA ASP A 251 -1.58 -23.95 30.14
C ASP A 251 -1.22 -23.29 28.79
N SER A 252 -2.23 -23.02 27.97
CA SER A 252 -2.10 -22.46 26.63
C SER A 252 -1.57 -21.02 26.64
N SER A 253 -0.36 -20.82 26.09
CA SER A 253 0.19 -19.50 25.82
C SER A 253 -0.69 -18.68 24.86
N PHE A 254 -1.39 -19.37 23.96
CA PHE A 254 -2.32 -18.76 23.02
C PHE A 254 -3.52 -18.14 23.73
N ARG A 255 -4.11 -18.83 24.72
CA ARG A 255 -5.21 -18.24 25.51
C ARG A 255 -4.73 -17.05 26.34
N ARG A 256 -3.57 -17.19 27.00
CA ARG A 256 -2.93 -16.10 27.76
C ARG A 256 -2.69 -14.87 26.91
N PHE A 257 -2.24 -15.05 25.68
CA PHE A 257 -2.06 -13.95 24.73
C PHE A 257 -3.34 -13.15 24.50
N TYR A 258 -4.49 -13.80 24.29
CA TYR A 258 -5.76 -13.07 24.11
C TYR A 258 -6.30 -12.48 25.40
N ILE A 259 -6.02 -13.08 26.56
CA ILE A 259 -6.35 -12.45 27.85
C ILE A 259 -5.63 -11.10 27.97
N HIS A 260 -4.33 -11.06 27.67
CA HIS A 260 -3.57 -9.81 27.67
C HIS A 260 -4.09 -8.81 26.64
N ALA A 261 -4.41 -9.27 25.42
CA ALA A 261 -4.96 -8.42 24.36
C ALA A 261 -6.30 -7.78 24.76
N VAL A 262 -7.22 -8.58 25.32
CA VAL A 262 -8.54 -8.11 25.74
C VAL A 262 -8.43 -7.19 26.97
N ALA A 263 -7.57 -7.53 27.93
CA ALA A 263 -7.32 -6.68 29.09
C ALA A 263 -6.82 -5.30 28.66
N GLN A 264 -5.83 -5.24 27.76
CA GLN A 264 -5.32 -3.95 27.26
C GLN A 264 -6.40 -3.16 26.50
N TYR A 265 -7.23 -3.82 25.68
CA TYR A 265 -8.36 -3.15 25.00
C TYR A 265 -9.34 -2.52 26.00
N LEU A 266 -9.59 -3.20 27.12
CA LEU A 266 -10.46 -2.72 28.20
C LEU A 266 -9.76 -1.75 29.16
N LYS A 267 -8.51 -1.36 28.88
CA LYS A 267 -7.66 -0.51 29.74
C LYS A 267 -7.41 -1.12 31.14
N LEU A 268 -7.25 -2.43 31.20
CA LEU A 268 -6.91 -3.19 32.39
C LEU A 268 -5.44 -3.63 32.34
N LYS A 269 -4.78 -3.69 33.50
CA LYS A 269 -3.44 -4.27 33.61
C LYS A 269 -3.56 -5.79 33.74
N SER A 270 -2.58 -6.51 33.17
CA SER A 270 -2.57 -7.98 33.19
C SER A 270 -1.17 -8.52 33.44
N LYS A 271 -1.06 -9.56 34.27
CA LYS A 271 0.21 -10.19 34.65
C LYS A 271 0.08 -11.70 34.57
N SER A 272 1.05 -12.36 33.94
CA SER A 272 1.15 -13.83 33.90
C SER A 272 2.27 -14.30 34.83
N GLY A 273 1.95 -15.14 35.81
CA GLY A 273 2.90 -15.68 36.79
C GLY A 273 2.98 -17.21 36.80
N PRO A 274 3.95 -17.79 37.54
CA PRO A 274 3.97 -19.22 37.81
C PRO A 274 2.76 -19.59 38.68
N GLY A 275 1.91 -20.51 38.21
CA GLY A 275 0.79 -21.06 38.97
C GLY A 275 1.16 -22.39 39.64
N ARG A 276 0.16 -23.22 39.95
CA ARG A 276 0.41 -24.57 40.48
C ARG A 276 0.98 -25.49 39.39
N GLY A 277 2.27 -25.84 39.50
CA GLY A 277 2.94 -26.79 38.62
C GLY A 277 3.32 -26.21 37.25
N ARG A 278 3.00 -26.91 36.16
CA ARG A 278 3.26 -26.42 34.77
C ARG A 278 2.23 -25.40 34.28
N ILE A 279 1.14 -25.19 35.02
CA ILE A 279 0.06 -24.28 34.65
C ILE A 279 0.47 -22.86 35.04
N LYS A 280 0.33 -21.91 34.11
CA LYS A 280 0.54 -20.50 34.41
C LYS A 280 -0.77 -19.86 34.83
N GLU A 281 -0.66 -18.88 35.72
CA GLU A 281 -1.79 -18.10 36.19
C GLU A 281 -1.73 -16.72 35.55
N THR A 282 -2.84 -16.27 34.96
CA THR A 282 -2.97 -14.93 34.38
C THR A 282 -3.97 -14.15 35.21
N GLN A 283 -3.50 -13.04 35.77
CA GLN A 283 -4.29 -12.14 36.58
C GLN A 283 -4.55 -10.86 35.80
N VAL A 284 -5.77 -10.35 35.88
CA VAL A 284 -6.21 -9.08 35.30
C VAL A 284 -6.77 -8.25 36.44
N PHE A 285 -6.38 -6.98 36.50
CA PHE A 285 -6.81 -6.05 37.53
C PHE A 285 -6.93 -4.64 36.96
N ASN A 286 -7.81 -3.83 37.56
CA ASN A 286 -7.96 -2.44 37.20
C ASN A 286 -7.01 -1.59 38.04
N SER A 287 -6.22 -0.73 37.39
CA SER A 287 -5.38 0.25 38.10
C SER A 287 -6.10 1.56 38.37
N CYS A 288 -7.24 1.80 37.73
CA CYS A 288 -8.05 3.01 37.91
C CYS A 288 -9.13 2.82 38.98
N SER A 289 -9.55 3.91 39.64
CA SER A 289 -10.62 3.91 40.65
C SER A 289 -12.01 3.60 40.10
N SER A 290 -12.20 3.76 38.78
CA SER A 290 -13.45 3.45 38.07
C SER A 290 -13.16 2.61 36.82
N PHE A 291 -14.08 1.72 36.46
CA PHE A 291 -14.00 0.94 35.23
C PHE A 291 -15.02 1.46 34.21
N THR A 292 -14.53 1.96 33.06
CA THR A 292 -15.36 2.40 31.94
C THR A 292 -14.90 1.69 30.67
N PRO A 293 -15.57 0.61 30.25
CA PRO A 293 -15.15 -0.14 29.08
C PRO A 293 -15.50 0.60 27.78
N PRO A 294 -14.78 0.38 26.67
CA PRO A 294 -15.12 0.98 25.38
C PRO A 294 -16.53 0.57 24.89
N ASP A 295 -17.25 1.48 24.24
CA ASP A 295 -18.63 1.24 23.77
C ASP A 295 -18.73 0.08 22.77
N VAL A 296 -17.71 -0.07 21.93
CA VAL A 296 -17.66 -1.12 20.91
C VAL A 296 -16.89 -2.33 21.45
N LYS A 297 -17.41 -3.53 21.17
CA LYS A 297 -16.73 -4.78 21.49
C LYS A 297 -15.52 -5.01 20.59
N LEU A 298 -14.43 -5.54 21.14
CA LEU A 298 -13.20 -5.82 20.39
C LEU A 298 -13.47 -6.71 19.17
N ALA A 299 -14.27 -7.76 19.36
CA ALA A 299 -14.63 -8.66 18.26
C ALA A 299 -15.42 -7.95 17.13
N SER A 300 -16.23 -6.95 17.46
CA SER A 300 -16.93 -6.13 16.46
C SER A 300 -15.95 -5.29 15.65
N VAL A 301 -14.97 -4.67 16.31
CA VAL A 301 -13.90 -3.90 15.64
C VAL A 301 -13.12 -4.80 14.67
N ILE A 302 -12.75 -6.01 15.11
CA ILE A 302 -12.01 -6.97 14.27
C ILE A 302 -12.84 -7.38 13.05
N ARG A 303 -14.14 -7.65 13.21
CA ARG A 303 -15.03 -7.98 12.09
C ARG A 303 -15.13 -6.83 11.09
N SER A 304 -15.32 -5.61 11.58
CA SER A 304 -15.42 -4.41 10.74
C SER A 304 -14.13 -4.15 9.96
N ALA A 305 -12.96 -4.24 10.61
CA ALA A 305 -11.66 -4.10 9.97
C ALA A 305 -11.46 -5.12 8.84
N ARG A 306 -11.85 -6.38 9.06
CA ARG A 306 -11.78 -7.45 8.05
C ARG A 306 -12.71 -7.21 6.86
N ASN A 307 -13.89 -6.65 7.11
CA ASN A 307 -14.84 -6.31 6.04
C ASN A 307 -14.35 -5.12 5.21
N ALA A 308 -13.73 -4.11 5.84
CA ALA A 308 -13.15 -2.97 5.14
C ALA A 308 -12.02 -3.40 4.19
N SER A 309 -11.12 -4.29 4.62
CA SER A 309 -10.05 -4.81 3.76
C SER A 309 -10.56 -5.63 2.57
N ARG A 310 -11.77 -6.19 2.63
CA ARG A 310 -12.39 -6.93 1.52
C ARG A 310 -13.04 -6.04 0.48
N GLN A 311 -13.36 -4.79 0.80
CA GLN A 311 -14.01 -3.84 -0.13
C GLN A 311 -13.00 -3.06 -1.00
N ILE A 312 -11.71 -3.17 -0.68
CA ILE A 312 -10.61 -2.45 -1.37
C ILE A 312 -9.86 -3.37 -2.35
N SER A 313 -10.16 -4.68 -2.35
CA SER A 313 -9.57 -5.69 -3.24
C SER A 313 -10.57 -6.16 -4.28
#